data_AF-A0A1Q6AXF9-F1
#
_entry.id   AF-A0A1Q6AXF9-F1
#
_cell.length_a   1.000
_cell.length_b   1.000
_cell.length_c   1.000
_cell.angle_alpha   90.00
_cell.angle_beta   90.00
_cell.angle_gamma   90.00
#
_symmetry.space_group_name_H-M   'P 1'
#
loop_
_entity.id
_entity.type
_entity.pdbx_description
1 polymer ?
#
loop_
_entity_poly.entity_id
_entity_poly.type
_entity_poly.pdbx_seq_one_letter_code
_entity_poly.pdbx_strand_id
1 'polypeptide(L)'
;MASQTPGATTVEAVDLVDLTDFGAGFNLEAADALTRLVKFAAGVMTQVGPAALLPRLETLRRGRARNPPTVAEAALVAFAERPGFTLAAEALRLLTRQDNARVYRPEVLRCCLRALQSAAAGGCTFADATINERERNRHESRPLPRRVIGSTLLLKGLEGEVAVITSPEEMDAQHLYVAMTRGASRLVVCSLTPILAAR
;
A
#
# COMPACT_ATOMS: atom_id res chain seq x y z
N MET A 1 -6.34 -4.13 -7.80
CA MET A 1 -7.10 -5.35 -7.46
C MET A 1 -7.36 -5.50 -5.97
N ALA A 2 -6.34 -5.63 -5.12
CA ALA A 2 -6.55 -5.77 -3.66
C ALA A 2 -7.39 -4.65 -3.05
N SER A 3 -7.21 -3.40 -3.51
CA SER A 3 -8.04 -2.26 -3.12
C SER A 3 -9.53 -2.40 -3.43
N GLN A 4 -9.88 -3.10 -4.52
CA GLN A 4 -11.25 -3.27 -5.02
C GLN A 4 -11.92 -4.55 -4.53
N THR A 5 -11.16 -5.50 -3.95
CA THR A 5 -11.69 -6.77 -3.44
C THR A 5 -11.76 -6.75 -1.91
N PRO A 6 -12.95 -6.61 -1.30
CA PRO A 6 -13.10 -6.57 0.16
C PRO A 6 -12.53 -7.81 0.86
N GLY A 7 -11.77 -7.58 1.94
CA GLY A 7 -11.12 -8.61 2.73
C GLY A 7 -9.88 -9.25 2.09
N ALA A 8 -9.51 -8.85 0.87
CA ALA A 8 -8.28 -9.31 0.23
C ALA A 8 -7.08 -8.42 0.59
N THR A 9 -5.93 -9.06 0.78
CA THR A 9 -4.66 -8.39 1.07
C THR A 9 -3.63 -8.72 -0.02
N THR A 10 -2.75 -7.79 -0.33
CA THR A 10 -1.64 -8.04 -1.26
C THR A 10 -0.59 -8.94 -0.62
N VAL A 11 -0.11 -9.96 -1.35
CA VAL A 11 1.14 -10.65 -1.02
C VAL A 11 2.28 -9.76 -1.46
N GLU A 12 3.12 -9.33 -0.53
CA GLU A 12 4.22 -8.42 -0.81
C GLU A 12 5.51 -9.18 -1.13
N ALA A 13 6.31 -8.62 -2.03
CA ALA A 13 7.65 -9.09 -2.27
C ALA A 13 8.56 -8.79 -1.06
N VAL A 14 9.55 -9.65 -0.84
CA VAL A 14 10.46 -9.60 0.32
C VAL A 14 11.33 -8.33 0.31
N ASP A 15 11.53 -7.74 -0.86
CA ASP A 15 12.33 -6.54 -1.07
C ASP A 15 11.56 -5.23 -0.79
N LEU A 16 10.22 -5.25 -0.73
CA LEU A 16 9.38 -4.08 -0.46
C LEU A 16 9.84 -2.82 -1.23
N VAL A 17 10.11 -2.96 -2.54
CA VAL A 17 10.71 -1.89 -3.36
C VAL A 17 9.97 -0.56 -3.22
N ASP A 18 8.63 -0.58 -3.26
CA ASP A 18 7.81 0.62 -3.08
C ASP A 18 8.08 1.37 -1.77
N LEU A 19 8.42 0.65 -0.69
CA LEU A 19 8.78 1.24 0.60
C LEU A 19 10.17 1.87 0.53
N THR A 20 11.15 1.18 -0.03
CA THR A 20 12.53 1.69 -0.12
C THR A 20 12.62 2.88 -1.09
N ASP A 21 11.87 2.85 -2.18
CA ASP A 21 11.77 3.96 -3.14
C ASP A 21 11.09 5.17 -2.51
N PHE A 22 10.03 4.95 -1.72
CA PHE A 22 9.43 6.00 -0.91
C PHE A 22 10.44 6.57 0.10
N GLY A 23 11.17 5.72 0.82
CA GLY A 23 12.21 6.12 1.77
C GLY A 23 13.30 6.99 1.14
N ALA A 24 13.83 6.56 -0.01
CA ALA A 24 14.87 7.28 -0.74
C ALA A 24 14.37 8.61 -1.34
N GLY A 25 13.12 8.66 -1.77
CA GLY A 25 12.53 9.82 -2.43
C GLY A 25 11.74 10.77 -1.53
N PHE A 26 11.56 10.47 -0.24
CA PHE A 26 10.75 11.27 0.67
C PHE A 26 11.60 12.26 1.46
N ASN A 27 11.61 13.51 1.01
CA ASN A 27 12.27 14.62 1.68
C ASN A 27 11.21 15.52 2.35
N LEU A 28 11.36 15.77 3.65
CA LEU A 28 10.46 16.63 4.43
C LEU A 28 10.50 18.11 4.00
N GLU A 29 11.63 18.56 3.47
CA GLU A 29 11.84 19.95 3.03
C GLU A 29 11.34 20.18 1.60
N ALA A 30 11.03 19.11 0.86
CA ALA A 30 10.54 19.24 -0.49
C ALA A 30 9.10 19.77 -0.51
N ALA A 31 8.82 20.68 -1.45
CA ALA A 31 7.48 21.25 -1.62
C ALA A 31 6.40 20.20 -1.93
N ASP A 32 6.79 19.03 -2.45
CA ASP A 32 5.90 17.93 -2.76
C ASP A 32 5.80 16.86 -1.64
N ALA A 33 6.35 17.10 -0.45
CA ALA A 33 6.33 16.15 0.67
C ALA A 33 4.90 15.68 1.02
N LEU A 34 3.95 16.61 1.14
CA LEU A 34 2.53 16.28 1.38
C LEU A 34 1.97 15.40 0.26
N THR A 35 2.25 15.76 -0.99
CA THR A 35 1.80 15.02 -2.17
C THR A 35 2.35 13.60 -2.18
N ARG A 36 3.63 13.42 -1.85
CA ARG A 36 4.27 12.09 -1.74
C ARG A 36 3.64 11.26 -0.62
N LEU A 37 3.40 11.86 0.55
CA LEU A 37 2.78 11.15 1.68
C LEU A 37 1.35 10.68 1.35
N VAL A 38 0.54 11.54 0.71
CA VAL A 38 -0.82 11.20 0.29
C VAL A 38 -0.83 10.14 -0.81
N LYS A 39 0.08 10.22 -1.79
CA LYS A 39 0.22 9.21 -2.85
C LYS A 39 0.66 7.86 -2.27
N PHE A 40 1.60 7.86 -1.31
CA PHE A 40 1.98 6.64 -0.60
C PHE A 40 0.78 6.02 0.13
N ALA A 41 0.01 6.82 0.88
CA ALA A 41 -1.20 6.35 1.56
C ALA A 41 -2.22 5.75 0.58
N ALA A 42 -2.49 6.43 -0.55
CA ALA A 42 -3.36 5.93 -1.60
C ALA A 42 -2.87 4.62 -2.24
N GLY A 43 -1.57 4.34 -2.19
CA GLY A 43 -0.97 3.10 -2.67
C GLY A 43 -1.18 1.90 -1.74
N VAL A 44 -1.52 2.12 -0.46
CA VAL A 44 -1.60 1.05 0.56
C VAL A 44 -2.98 0.88 1.21
N MET A 45 -3.87 1.87 1.11
CA MET A 45 -5.20 1.83 1.72
C MET A 45 -6.29 2.48 0.84
N THR A 46 -7.55 2.10 1.06
CA THR A 46 -8.72 2.73 0.42
C THR A 46 -9.09 4.05 1.10
N GLN A 47 -10.05 4.77 0.52
CA GLN A 47 -10.55 6.07 1.02
C GLN A 47 -9.52 7.21 0.99
N VAL A 48 -8.39 7.03 0.30
CA VAL A 48 -7.43 8.08 0.01
C VAL A 48 -7.39 8.32 -1.49
N GLY A 49 -8.09 9.35 -1.95
CA GLY A 49 -8.09 9.78 -3.36
C GLY A 49 -7.25 11.04 -3.55
N PRO A 50 -5.99 10.96 -4.04
CA PRO A 50 -5.09 12.12 -4.10
C PRO A 50 -5.65 13.30 -4.90
N ALA A 51 -6.36 13.02 -6.00
CA ALA A 51 -6.94 14.04 -6.88
C ALA A 51 -8.01 14.90 -6.18
N ALA A 52 -8.76 14.33 -5.23
CA ALA A 52 -9.76 15.06 -4.44
C ALA A 52 -9.17 15.61 -3.13
N LEU A 53 -8.31 14.84 -2.47
CA LEU A 53 -7.77 15.16 -1.16
C LEU A 53 -6.76 16.32 -1.22
N LEU A 54 -5.86 16.36 -2.20
CA LEU A 54 -4.83 17.41 -2.26
C LEU A 54 -5.43 18.83 -2.43
N PRO A 55 -6.35 19.09 -3.40
CA PRO A 55 -7.01 20.40 -3.50
C PRO A 55 -7.83 20.76 -2.25
N ARG A 56 -8.43 19.75 -1.62
CA ARG A 56 -9.17 19.90 -0.36
C ARG A 56 -8.27 20.37 0.78
N LEU A 57 -7.07 19.79 0.93
CA LEU A 57 -6.08 20.21 1.91
C LEU A 57 -5.56 21.63 1.64
N GLU A 58 -5.34 22.01 0.38
CA GLU A 58 -4.97 23.38 0.03
C GLU A 58 -6.05 24.40 0.43
N THR A 59 -7.32 24.04 0.20
CA THR A 59 -8.46 24.89 0.58
C THR A 59 -8.56 25.07 2.09
N LEU A 60 -8.29 24.00 2.86
CA LEU A 60 -8.21 24.04 4.32
C LEU A 60 -7.07 24.93 4.83
N ARG A 61 -5.87 24.77 4.27
CA ARG A 61 -4.68 25.58 4.63
C ARG A 61 -4.89 27.07 4.38
N ARG A 62 -5.69 27.42 3.36
CA ARG A 62 -6.03 28.82 3.04
C ARG A 62 -7.20 29.37 3.86
N GLY A 63 -7.80 28.58 4.76
CA GLY A 63 -8.96 28.99 5.56
C GLY A 63 -10.24 29.25 4.74
N ARG A 64 -10.33 28.72 3.50
CA ARG A 64 -11.47 28.93 2.59
C ARG A 64 -12.47 27.77 2.59
N ALA A 65 -12.22 26.76 3.41
CA ALA A 65 -13.07 25.59 3.51
C ALA A 65 -14.41 25.94 4.16
N ARG A 66 -15.51 25.54 3.52
CA ARG A 66 -16.87 25.66 4.10
C ARG A 66 -17.12 24.65 5.21
N ASN A 67 -16.63 23.42 5.02
CA ASN A 67 -16.80 22.33 5.98
C ASN A 67 -15.53 22.16 6.82
N PRO A 68 -15.68 21.87 8.13
CA PRO A 68 -14.54 21.63 9.02
C PRO A 68 -13.70 20.43 8.53
N PRO A 69 -12.39 20.41 8.82
CA PRO A 69 -11.55 19.27 8.50
C PRO A 69 -11.95 18.03 9.31
N THR A 70 -11.85 16.86 8.70
CA THR A 70 -11.81 15.60 9.45
C THR A 70 -10.53 15.50 10.29
N VAL A 71 -10.48 14.59 11.26
CA VAL A 71 -9.29 14.39 12.10
C VAL A 71 -8.06 14.05 11.26
N ALA A 72 -8.21 13.22 10.22
CA ALA A 72 -7.12 12.87 9.31
C ALA A 72 -6.70 14.04 8.40
N GLU A 73 -7.65 14.84 7.90
CA GLU A 73 -7.34 16.06 7.14
C GLU A 73 -6.59 17.08 7.99
N ALA A 74 -7.01 17.27 9.24
CA ALA A 74 -6.34 18.17 10.18
C ALA A 74 -4.89 17.73 10.44
N ALA A 75 -4.63 16.42 10.61
CA ALA A 75 -3.27 15.91 10.77
C ALA A 75 -2.41 16.09 9.51
N LEU A 76 -2.98 15.91 8.32
CA LEU A 76 -2.29 16.20 7.05
C LEU A 76 -1.98 17.69 6.88
N VAL A 77 -2.90 18.57 7.29
CA VAL A 77 -2.65 20.03 7.33
C VAL A 77 -1.53 20.36 8.31
N ALA A 78 -1.54 19.80 9.52
CA ALA A 78 -0.49 20.00 10.51
C ALA A 78 0.89 19.54 10.00
N PHE A 79 0.95 18.39 9.31
CA PHE A 79 2.15 17.93 8.62
C PHE A 79 2.60 18.90 7.52
N ALA A 80 1.67 19.44 6.72
CA ALA A 80 1.99 20.36 5.64
C ALA A 80 2.52 21.73 6.13
N GLU A 81 2.14 22.15 7.33
CA GLU A 81 2.62 23.39 7.97
C GLU A 81 3.96 23.19 8.67
N ARG A 82 4.15 22.01 9.29
CA ARG A 82 5.38 21.66 10.01
C ARG A 82 5.79 20.23 9.63
N PRO A 83 6.47 20.03 8.49
CA PRO A 83 6.87 18.70 8.05
C PRO A 83 7.73 18.00 9.10
N GLY A 84 7.35 16.77 9.44
CA GLY A 84 8.06 15.98 10.44
C GLY A 84 7.63 14.51 10.38
N PHE A 85 8.55 13.59 10.67
CA PHE A 85 8.28 12.15 10.60
C PHE A 85 7.19 11.69 11.58
N THR A 86 7.15 12.28 12.79
CA THR A 86 6.09 12.00 13.78
C THR A 86 4.71 12.37 13.24
N LEU A 87 4.58 13.56 12.65
CA LEU A 87 3.32 14.04 12.07
C LEU A 87 2.93 13.25 10.81
N ALA A 88 3.91 12.84 9.99
CA ALA A 88 3.66 11.94 8.86
C ALA A 88 3.10 10.59 9.33
N ALA A 89 3.71 9.98 10.36
CA ALA A 89 3.24 8.72 10.92
C ALA A 89 1.86 8.83 11.57
N GLU A 90 1.59 9.95 12.25
CA GLU A 90 0.28 10.24 12.82
C GLU A 90 -0.80 10.41 11.74
N ALA A 91 -0.52 11.19 10.69
CA ALA A 91 -1.43 11.38 9.57
C ALA A 91 -1.78 10.04 8.89
N LEU A 92 -0.78 9.18 8.63
CA LEU A 92 -1.01 7.85 8.07
C LEU A 92 -1.90 6.97 8.98
N ARG A 93 -1.70 7.01 10.31
CA ARG A 93 -2.55 6.28 11.27
C ARG A 93 -3.98 6.80 11.34
N LEU A 94 -4.18 8.11 11.18
CA LEU A 94 -5.52 8.69 11.20
C LEU A 94 -6.27 8.39 9.92
N LEU A 95 -5.58 8.31 8.78
CA LEU A 95 -6.18 7.84 7.53
C LEU A 95 -6.70 6.40 7.64
N THR A 96 -6.03 5.50 8.38
CA THR A 96 -6.55 4.14 8.57
C THR A 96 -7.83 4.05 9.41
N ARG A 97 -8.16 5.12 10.16
CA ARG A 97 -9.34 5.20 11.04
C ARG A 97 -10.53 5.91 10.39
N GLN A 98 -10.39 6.37 9.15
CA GLN A 98 -11.50 6.98 8.44
C GLN A 98 -12.60 5.94 8.17
N ASP A 99 -13.83 6.42 8.03
CA ASP A 99 -14.97 5.57 7.75
C ASP A 99 -14.75 4.78 6.45
N ASN A 100 -14.94 3.46 6.52
CA ASN A 100 -14.75 2.52 5.42
C ASN A 100 -13.32 2.47 4.85
N ALA A 101 -12.31 2.99 5.57
CA ALA A 101 -10.91 2.81 5.21
C ALA A 101 -10.48 1.36 5.44
N ARG A 102 -9.75 0.82 4.46
CA ARG A 102 -9.19 -0.53 4.52
C ARG A 102 -7.78 -0.51 4.00
N VAL A 103 -6.85 -0.97 4.83
CA VAL A 103 -5.46 -1.19 4.43
C VAL A 103 -5.37 -2.52 3.70
N TYR A 104 -5.07 -2.48 2.40
CA TYR A 104 -4.92 -3.68 1.57
C TYR A 104 -3.46 -4.08 1.36
N ARG A 105 -2.50 -3.23 1.77
CA ARG A 105 -1.06 -3.52 1.86
C ARG A 105 -0.53 -3.27 3.28
N PRO A 106 -0.95 -4.07 4.27
CA PRO A 106 -0.66 -3.83 5.68
C PRO A 106 0.82 -3.93 6.02
N GLU A 107 1.58 -4.80 5.33
CA GLU A 107 3.02 -4.95 5.57
C GLU A 107 3.79 -3.69 5.20
N VAL A 108 3.52 -3.12 4.01
CA VAL A 108 4.14 -1.87 3.54
C VAL A 108 3.84 -0.72 4.48
N LEU A 109 2.57 -0.57 4.89
CA LEU A 109 2.18 0.48 5.83
C LEU A 109 2.84 0.30 7.20
N ARG A 110 2.86 -0.92 7.73
CA ARG A 110 3.47 -1.21 9.04
C ARG A 110 4.97 -0.91 9.03
N CYS A 111 5.69 -1.35 8.01
CA CYS A 111 7.13 -1.08 7.87
C CYS A 111 7.40 0.41 7.70
N CYS A 112 6.59 1.14 6.93
CA CYS A 112 6.68 2.60 6.80
C CYS A 112 6.46 3.31 8.14
N LEU A 113 5.44 2.94 8.91
CA LEU A 113 5.18 3.52 10.22
C LEU A 113 6.34 3.28 11.21
N ARG A 114 6.95 2.08 11.20
CA ARG A 114 8.14 1.79 12.02
C ARG A 114 9.35 2.59 11.55
N ALA A 115 9.58 2.70 10.24
CA ALA A 115 10.67 3.48 9.67
C ALA A 115 10.55 4.98 10.01
N LEU A 116 9.35 5.55 9.89
CA LEU A 116 9.07 6.94 10.28
C LEU A 116 9.35 7.18 11.77
N GLN A 117 8.97 6.24 12.64
CA GLN A 117 9.26 6.32 14.07
C GLN A 117 10.76 6.25 14.37
N SER A 118 11.49 5.36 13.69
CA SER A 118 12.94 5.26 13.83
C SER A 118 13.64 6.54 13.38
N ALA A 119 13.25 7.09 12.22
CA ALA A 119 13.80 8.35 11.72
C ALA A 119 13.45 9.53 12.64
N ALA A 120 12.26 9.54 13.24
CA ALA A 120 11.85 10.55 14.22
C ALA A 120 12.64 10.49 15.53
N ALA A 121 13.03 9.29 15.97
CA ALA A 121 13.87 9.11 17.15
C ALA A 121 15.32 9.58 16.94
N GLY A 122 15.73 9.78 15.68
CA GLY A 122 17.09 10.16 15.30
C GLY A 122 18.03 8.95 15.19
N GLY A 123 19.27 9.21 14.77
CA GLY A 123 20.32 8.18 14.64
C GLY A 123 20.42 7.50 13.27
N CYS A 124 19.45 7.70 12.37
CA CYS A 124 19.53 7.29 10.97
C CYS A 124 18.66 8.18 10.07
N THR A 125 18.91 8.15 8.76
CA THR A 125 18.03 8.81 7.79
C THR A 125 16.75 7.99 7.59
N PHE A 126 15.69 8.60 7.04
CA PHE A 126 14.48 7.84 6.71
C PHE A 126 14.73 6.76 5.66
N ALA A 127 15.61 7.02 4.68
CA ALA A 127 16.02 6.03 3.71
C ALA A 127 16.66 4.81 4.39
N ASP A 128 17.63 5.02 5.28
CA ASP A 128 18.26 3.93 6.05
C ASP A 128 17.25 3.18 6.92
N ALA A 129 16.32 3.91 7.56
CA ALA A 129 15.27 3.32 8.37
C ALA A 129 14.37 2.38 7.53
N THR A 130 14.02 2.75 6.29
CA THR A 130 13.24 1.87 5.41
C THR A 130 14.00 0.61 5.00
N ILE A 131 15.32 0.70 4.76
CA ILE A 131 16.17 -0.45 4.45
C ILE A 131 16.25 -1.39 5.66
N ASN A 132 16.48 -0.85 6.85
CA ASN A 132 16.53 -1.64 8.08
C ASN A 132 15.20 -2.36 8.36
N GLU A 133 14.08 -1.66 8.14
CA GLU A 133 12.75 -2.23 8.30
C GLU A 133 12.43 -3.31 7.26
N ARG A 134 12.90 -3.14 6.01
CA ARG A 134 12.84 -4.18 4.99
C ARG A 134 13.61 -5.42 5.45
N GLU A 135 14.88 -5.28 5.84
CA GLU A 135 15.69 -6.42 6.30
C GLU A 135 15.05 -7.16 7.46
N ARG A 136 14.54 -6.40 8.45
CA ARG A 136 13.77 -6.98 9.55
C ARG A 136 12.55 -7.75 9.04
N ASN A 137 11.78 -7.19 8.12
CA ASN A 137 10.60 -7.83 7.54
C ASN A 137 10.95 -9.11 6.76
N ARG A 138 12.18 -9.26 6.24
CA ARG A 138 12.61 -10.50 5.57
C ARG A 138 12.65 -11.70 6.52
N HIS A 139 12.97 -11.46 7.78
CA HIS A 139 13.11 -12.50 8.79
C HIS A 139 11.84 -12.72 9.63
N GLU A 140 10.83 -11.85 9.51
CA GLU A 140 9.56 -12.01 10.21
C GLU A 140 8.64 -13.01 9.47
N SER A 141 8.02 -13.92 10.23
CA SER A 141 7.00 -14.82 9.70
C SER A 141 5.77 -14.03 9.26
N ARG A 142 5.21 -14.38 8.09
CA ARG A 142 4.07 -13.71 7.49
C ARG A 142 2.87 -14.64 7.45
N PRO A 143 1.95 -14.56 8.43
CA PRO A 143 0.71 -15.33 8.34
C PRO A 143 -0.11 -14.81 7.16
N LEU A 144 -0.44 -15.69 6.23
CA LEU A 144 -1.28 -15.34 5.09
C LEU A 144 -2.74 -15.20 5.56
N PRO A 145 -3.42 -14.09 5.24
CA PRO A 145 -4.83 -13.95 5.52
C PRO A 145 -5.65 -14.88 4.63
N ARG A 146 -6.95 -15.05 4.96
CA ARG A 146 -7.87 -15.94 4.23
C ARG A 146 -8.02 -15.63 2.74
N ARG A 147 -7.76 -14.38 2.34
CA ARG A 147 -7.85 -13.93 0.94
C ARG A 147 -6.63 -13.10 0.61
N VAL A 148 -5.88 -13.56 -0.38
CA VAL A 148 -4.68 -12.88 -0.84
C VAL A 148 -4.73 -12.65 -2.34
N ILE A 149 -4.09 -11.58 -2.80
CA ILE A 149 -3.88 -11.26 -4.20
C ILE A 149 -2.39 -11.03 -4.40
N GLY A 150 -1.80 -11.65 -5.41
CA GLY A 150 -0.39 -11.49 -5.71
C GLY A 150 -0.11 -11.90 -7.15
N SER A 151 1.07 -11.57 -7.64
CA SER A 151 1.55 -12.12 -8.91
C SER A 151 1.74 -13.63 -8.76
N THR A 152 1.66 -14.36 -9.87
CA THR A 152 1.92 -15.81 -9.90
C THR A 152 3.30 -16.16 -9.33
N LEU A 153 4.29 -15.26 -9.47
CA LEU A 153 5.63 -15.48 -8.93
C LEU A 153 5.62 -15.47 -7.40
N LEU A 154 4.92 -14.51 -6.78
CA LEU A 154 4.79 -14.41 -5.33
C LEU A 154 3.90 -15.51 -4.74
N LEU A 155 2.95 -16.02 -5.54
CA LEU A 155 2.08 -17.14 -5.15
C LEU A 155 2.69 -18.51 -5.45
N LYS A 156 3.84 -18.58 -6.12
CA LYS A 156 4.50 -19.85 -6.42
C LYS A 156 4.90 -20.54 -5.12
N GLY A 157 4.46 -21.79 -4.93
CA GLY A 157 4.68 -22.55 -3.71
C GLY A 157 3.63 -22.31 -2.61
N LEU A 158 2.68 -21.39 -2.83
CA LEU A 158 1.48 -21.25 -2.00
C LEU A 158 0.31 -21.94 -2.68
N GLU A 159 -0.55 -22.60 -1.91
CA GLU A 159 -1.77 -23.23 -2.41
C GLU A 159 -2.96 -22.80 -1.55
N GLY A 160 -4.10 -22.63 -2.20
CA GLY A 160 -5.37 -22.33 -1.56
C GLY A 160 -6.44 -23.30 -2.01
N GLU A 161 -7.53 -23.38 -1.26
CA GLU A 161 -8.71 -24.17 -1.65
C GLU A 161 -9.28 -23.68 -2.99
N VAL A 162 -9.30 -22.36 -3.19
CA VAL A 162 -9.82 -21.70 -4.39
C VAL A 162 -8.79 -20.76 -4.98
N ALA A 163 -8.52 -20.89 -6.28
CA ALA A 163 -7.77 -19.90 -7.06
C ALA A 163 -8.69 -19.13 -8.00
N VAL A 164 -8.48 -17.81 -8.09
CA VAL A 164 -9.20 -16.91 -9.01
C VAL A 164 -8.18 -16.23 -9.92
N ILE A 165 -8.29 -16.46 -11.22
CA ILE A 165 -7.45 -15.84 -12.26
C ILE A 165 -8.28 -14.75 -12.93
N THR A 166 -7.78 -13.52 -12.96
CA THR A 166 -8.59 -12.35 -13.39
C THR A 166 -8.19 -11.74 -14.73
N SER A 167 -6.98 -12.01 -15.19
CA SER A 167 -6.43 -11.48 -16.45
C SER A 167 -5.55 -12.53 -17.13
N PRO A 168 -6.10 -13.71 -17.48
CA PRO A 168 -5.31 -14.78 -18.09
C PRO A 168 -4.69 -14.38 -19.43
N GLU A 169 -5.25 -13.39 -20.13
CA GLU A 169 -4.77 -12.89 -21.44
C GLU A 169 -3.44 -12.12 -21.33
N GLU A 170 -3.11 -11.63 -20.13
CA GLU A 170 -1.84 -10.96 -19.85
C GLU A 170 -0.72 -11.96 -19.48
N MET A 171 -1.04 -13.25 -19.41
CA MET A 171 -0.14 -14.30 -18.96
C MET A 171 0.44 -15.10 -20.13
N ASP A 172 1.75 -15.35 -20.07
CA ASP A 172 2.36 -16.41 -20.88
C ASP A 172 1.98 -17.80 -20.36
N ALA A 173 2.41 -18.83 -21.07
CA ALA A 173 2.10 -20.22 -20.72
C ALA A 173 2.59 -20.62 -19.32
N GLN A 174 3.72 -20.07 -18.86
CA GLN A 174 4.32 -20.40 -17.57
C GLN A 174 3.52 -19.77 -16.43
N HIS A 175 3.18 -18.49 -16.56
CA HIS A 175 2.37 -17.76 -15.61
C HIS A 175 0.96 -18.34 -15.51
N LEU A 176 0.34 -18.67 -16.64
CA LEU A 176 -0.98 -19.30 -16.68
C LEU A 176 -0.96 -20.68 -16.00
N TYR A 177 0.04 -21.52 -16.29
CA TYR A 177 0.22 -22.82 -15.63
C TYR A 177 0.36 -22.67 -14.11
N VAL A 178 1.20 -21.75 -13.64
CA VAL A 178 1.36 -21.50 -12.20
C VAL A 178 0.02 -21.07 -11.58
N ALA A 179 -0.68 -20.13 -12.21
CA ALA A 179 -1.97 -19.62 -11.72
C ALA A 179 -3.02 -20.73 -11.60
N MET A 180 -3.15 -21.58 -12.63
CA MET A 180 -4.13 -22.68 -12.67
C MET A 180 -3.86 -23.75 -11.60
N THR A 181 -2.60 -23.93 -11.20
CA THR A 181 -2.20 -24.94 -10.21
C THR A 181 -2.20 -24.43 -8.77
N ARG A 182 -2.63 -23.18 -8.49
CA ARG A 182 -2.70 -22.67 -7.10
C ARG A 182 -3.97 -23.10 -6.35
N GLY A 183 -5.01 -23.57 -7.05
CA GLY A 183 -6.30 -23.95 -6.48
C GLY A 183 -6.43 -25.46 -6.32
N ALA A 184 -6.57 -25.94 -5.09
CA ALA A 184 -6.65 -27.37 -4.79
C ALA A 184 -8.05 -27.97 -5.00
N SER A 185 -9.11 -27.18 -4.81
CA SER A 185 -10.50 -27.67 -4.86
C SER A 185 -11.33 -26.96 -5.92
N ARG A 186 -11.04 -25.69 -6.23
CA ARG A 186 -11.75 -24.93 -7.25
C ARG A 186 -10.84 -23.93 -7.96
N LEU A 187 -11.04 -23.82 -9.27
CA LEU A 187 -10.44 -22.79 -10.10
C LEU A 187 -11.55 -21.93 -10.72
N VAL A 188 -11.41 -20.61 -10.62
CA VAL A 188 -12.28 -19.65 -11.30
C VAL A 188 -11.42 -18.82 -12.23
N VAL A 189 -11.76 -18.82 -13.53
CA VAL A 189 -11.07 -18.01 -14.53
C VAL A 189 -12.04 -16.96 -15.05
N CYS A 190 -11.72 -15.69 -14.79
CA CYS A 190 -12.39 -14.55 -15.37
C CYS A 190 -11.60 -14.14 -16.61
N SER A 191 -12.17 -14.36 -17.79
CA SER A 191 -11.56 -14.06 -19.08
C SER A 191 -12.54 -13.26 -19.93
N LEU A 192 -12.00 -12.41 -20.80
CA LEU A 192 -12.79 -11.70 -21.81
C LEU A 192 -13.15 -12.60 -23.00
N THR A 193 -12.47 -13.74 -23.15
CA THR A 193 -12.67 -14.68 -24.25
C THR A 193 -13.01 -16.08 -23.72
N PRO A 194 -13.80 -16.88 -24.46
CA PRO A 194 -14.07 -18.26 -24.07
C PRO A 194 -12.88 -19.20 -24.27
N ILE A 195 -11.86 -18.77 -25.01
CA ILE A 195 -10.64 -19.51 -25.31
C ILE A 195 -9.46 -18.78 -24.65
N LEU A 196 -8.67 -19.51 -23.85
CA LEU A 196 -7.43 -19.01 -23.26
C LEU A 196 -6.28 -19.29 -24.22
N ALA A 197 -5.71 -18.25 -24.82
CA ALA A 197 -4.49 -18.34 -25.58
C ALA A 197 -3.35 -17.73 -24.74
N ALA A 198 -2.33 -18.52 -24.45
CA ALA A 198 -1.12 -18.01 -23.81
C ALA A 198 -0.38 -17.08 -24.79
N ARG A 199 0.13 -15.97 -24.26
CA ARG A 199 0.92 -15.00 -25.03
C ARG A 199 2.32 -15.50 -25.33
#